data_AF-A0A895APE9-F1
#
_entry.id   AF-A0A895APE9-F1
#
_cell.length_a   1.000
_cell.length_b   1.000
_cell.length_c   1.000
_cell.angle_alpha   90.00
_cell.angle_beta   90.00
_cell.angle_gamma   90.00
#
_symmetry.space_group_name_H-M   'P 1'
#
loop_
_entity.id
_entity.type
_entity.pdbx_description
1 polymer ?
#
loop_
_entity_poly.entity_id
_entity_poly.type
_entity_poly.pdbx_seq_one_letter_code
_entity_poly.pdbx_strand_id
1 'polypeptide(L)'
;MTISVSEDADTKAWVQDAVSAVEFPSKAKGSLGWHTAFRAILTRLREDGRNGVATTTLQTVANSEEPRFEWGWCETVLPWAPGVQYERGGVWKFDPADTEREQPTAPDDVDAPSDERIADMVEASDFPGDGTTPARHRNAVREAYSHLIRHGTATRDDLRQYVELRSTYDKPEQGYFLNERQWWRHVGRPALADLPGVVTPNAPGGEWTFVGVEPRVNADE
;
A
#
# COMPACT_ATOMS: atom_id res chain seq x y z
N MET A 1 21.28 11.28 27.65
CA MET A 1 20.90 10.33 26.58
C MET A 1 20.72 11.16 25.33
N THR A 2 21.80 11.34 24.58
CA THR A 2 21.87 12.21 23.40
C THR A 2 21.38 11.39 22.22
N ILE A 3 20.11 11.53 21.85
CA ILE A 3 19.63 11.12 20.53
C ILE A 3 20.49 11.92 19.54
N SER A 4 21.19 11.22 18.64
CA SER A 4 22.13 11.86 17.73
C SER A 4 21.36 12.80 16.79
N VAL A 5 21.89 13.99 16.52
CA VAL A 5 21.28 14.97 15.58
C VAL A 5 21.00 14.33 14.20
N SER A 6 21.76 13.30 13.83
CA SER A 6 21.55 12.52 12.61
C SER A 6 20.24 11.71 12.63
N GLU A 7 19.93 11.03 13.73
CA GLU A 7 18.74 10.16 13.85
C GLU A 7 17.44 10.98 13.78
N ASP A 8 17.46 12.21 14.32
CA ASP A 8 16.34 13.16 14.25
C ASP A 8 16.13 13.70 12.82
N ALA A 9 17.21 13.94 12.08
CA ALA A 9 17.13 14.38 10.68
C ALA A 9 16.58 13.27 9.76
N ASP A 10 17.06 12.03 9.93
CA ASP A 10 16.60 10.88 9.14
C ASP A 10 15.13 10.56 9.42
N THR A 11 14.72 10.66 10.69
CA THR A 11 13.32 10.53 11.10
C THR A 11 12.44 11.57 10.41
N LYS A 12 12.85 12.84 10.44
CA LYS A 12 12.10 13.93 9.80
C LYS A 12 11.99 13.77 8.29
N ALA A 13 13.06 13.34 7.63
CA ALA A 13 13.06 13.08 6.19
C ALA A 13 12.08 11.96 5.83
N TRP A 14 12.18 10.80 6.48
CA TRP A 14 11.28 9.68 6.23
C TRP A 14 9.82 10.04 6.48
N VAL A 15 9.52 10.73 7.59
CA VAL A 15 8.15 11.19 7.90
C VAL A 15 7.65 12.14 6.81
N GLN A 16 8.48 13.07 6.34
CA GLN A 16 8.09 14.02 5.31
C GLN A 16 7.78 13.32 3.98
N ASP A 17 8.60 12.35 3.58
CA ASP A 17 8.40 11.57 2.36
C ASP A 17 7.13 10.72 2.45
N ALA A 18 6.91 10.06 3.60
CA ALA A 18 5.71 9.26 3.86
C ALA A 18 4.43 10.09 3.80
N VAL A 19 4.42 11.29 4.40
CA VAL A 19 3.28 12.21 4.33
C VAL A 19 3.03 12.69 2.89
N SER A 20 4.10 12.89 2.11
CA SER A 20 4.00 13.42 0.74
C SER A 20 3.52 12.38 -0.26
N ALA A 21 3.80 11.10 -0.02
CA ALA A 21 3.42 10.01 -0.89
C ALA A 21 1.95 9.56 -0.75
N VAL A 22 1.33 9.83 0.40
CA VAL A 22 -0.07 9.42 0.64
C VAL A 22 -1.06 10.39 0.01
N GLU A 23 -2.13 9.82 -0.54
CA GLU A 23 -3.26 10.60 -1.04
C GLU A 23 -4.33 10.73 0.05
N PHE A 24 -4.41 11.93 0.63
CA PHE A 24 -5.46 12.29 1.58
C PHE A 24 -6.85 12.30 0.93
N PRO A 25 -7.92 11.97 1.69
CA PRO A 25 -9.29 12.01 1.19
C PRO A 25 -9.69 13.45 0.86
N SER A 26 -10.66 13.63 -0.05
CA SER A 26 -11.06 14.96 -0.54
C SER A 26 -11.44 15.94 0.58
N LYS A 27 -12.11 15.46 1.64
CA LYS A 27 -12.48 16.25 2.82
C LYS A 27 -11.29 16.70 3.68
N ALA A 28 -10.15 16.02 3.56
CA ALA A 28 -8.91 16.34 4.24
C ALA A 28 -7.96 17.17 3.36
N LYS A 29 -8.24 17.27 2.06
CA LYS A 29 -7.34 17.94 1.10
C LYS A 29 -7.19 19.42 1.48
N GLY A 30 -5.97 19.84 1.80
CA GLY A 30 -5.67 21.20 2.27
C GLY A 30 -5.93 21.43 3.75
N SER A 31 -6.38 20.42 4.51
CA SER A 31 -6.51 20.50 5.97
C SER A 31 -5.16 20.29 6.63
N LEU A 32 -4.57 21.37 7.14
CA LEU A 32 -3.33 21.31 7.91
C LEU A 32 -3.43 20.35 9.11
N GLY A 33 -4.61 20.25 9.73
CA GLY A 33 -4.87 19.34 10.85
C GLY A 33 -4.67 17.87 10.48
N TRP A 34 -5.18 17.44 9.33
CA TRP A 34 -5.00 16.04 8.87
C TRP A 34 -3.55 15.70 8.56
N HIS A 35 -2.82 16.62 7.93
CA HIS A 35 -1.39 16.45 7.69
C HIS A 35 -0.60 16.37 9.00
N THR A 36 -0.96 17.20 9.98
CA THR A 36 -0.32 17.25 11.30
C THR A 36 -0.59 15.96 12.09
N ALA A 37 -1.83 15.49 12.11
CA ALA A 37 -2.22 14.24 12.75
C ALA A 37 -1.48 13.03 12.16
N PHE A 38 -1.43 12.92 10.82
CA PHE A 38 -0.73 11.82 10.17
C PHE A 38 0.79 11.88 10.40
N ARG A 39 1.38 13.08 10.36
CA ARG A 39 2.78 13.30 10.73
C ARG A 39 3.07 12.87 12.17
N ALA A 40 2.19 13.19 13.11
CA ALA A 40 2.34 12.82 14.52
C ALA A 40 2.29 11.29 14.71
N ILE A 41 1.39 10.59 14.00
CA ILE A 41 1.34 9.12 13.98
C ILE A 41 2.67 8.53 13.49
N LEU A 42 3.16 8.99 12.34
CA LEU A 42 4.40 8.48 11.75
C LEU A 42 5.62 8.77 12.63
N THR A 43 5.66 9.95 13.26
CA THR A 43 6.72 10.31 14.21
C THR A 43 6.70 9.36 15.41
N ARG A 44 5.53 9.14 16.00
CA ARG A 44 5.36 8.21 17.12
C ARG A 44 5.77 6.78 16.76
N LEU A 45 5.46 6.34 15.55
CA LEU A 45 5.90 5.04 15.06
C LEU A 45 7.41 4.96 14.85
N ARG A 46 8.03 5.98 14.29
CA ARG A 46 9.48 5.97 14.07
C ARG A 46 10.26 5.99 15.40
N GLU A 47 9.75 6.70 16.40
CA GLU A 47 10.36 6.82 17.73
C GLU A 47 10.17 5.56 18.60
N ASP A 48 8.95 5.03 18.67
CA ASP A 48 8.60 3.96 19.63
C ASP A 48 8.24 2.63 18.97
N GLY A 49 8.03 2.61 17.66
CA GLY A 49 7.54 1.45 16.91
C GLY A 49 8.46 0.24 16.93
N ARG A 50 9.75 0.39 17.27
CA ARG A 50 10.63 -0.77 17.51
C ARG A 50 10.10 -1.68 18.63
N ASN A 51 9.44 -1.09 19.63
CA ASN A 51 8.82 -1.82 20.75
C ASN A 51 7.33 -2.12 20.52
N GLY A 52 6.76 -1.63 19.42
CA GLY A 52 5.34 -1.69 19.13
C GLY A 52 4.54 -0.55 19.78
N VAL A 53 3.62 0.03 19.02
CA VAL A 53 2.69 1.06 19.48
C VAL A 53 1.25 0.56 19.29
N ALA A 54 0.45 0.59 20.35
CA ALA A 54 -0.94 0.17 20.27
C ALA A 54 -1.78 1.13 19.40
N THR A 55 -2.74 0.59 18.64
CA THR A 55 -3.70 1.35 17.82
C THR A 55 -4.38 2.46 18.63
N THR A 56 -4.79 2.18 19.87
CA THR A 56 -5.45 3.17 20.74
C THR A 56 -4.54 4.36 21.09
N THR A 57 -3.23 4.13 21.19
CA THR A 57 -2.23 5.18 21.41
C THR A 57 -2.11 6.05 20.17
N LEU A 58 -1.98 5.45 18.99
CA LEU A 58 -1.92 6.20 17.73
C LEU A 58 -3.21 6.99 17.45
N GLN A 59 -4.37 6.42 17.75
CA GLN A 59 -5.65 7.13 17.67
C GLN A 59 -5.69 8.33 18.61
N THR A 60 -5.17 8.19 19.83
CA THR A 60 -5.11 9.30 20.80
C THR A 60 -4.20 10.42 20.29
N VAL A 61 -3.04 10.08 19.73
CA VAL A 61 -2.12 11.03 19.08
C VAL A 61 -2.79 11.74 17.90
N ALA A 62 -3.51 11.00 17.05
CA ALA A 62 -4.21 11.61 15.91
C ALA A 62 -5.30 12.58 16.38
N ASN A 63 -6.11 12.16 17.36
CA ASN A 63 -7.25 12.93 17.87
C ASN A 63 -6.84 14.18 18.64
N SER A 64 -5.64 14.22 19.23
CA SER A 64 -5.12 15.44 19.86
C SER A 64 -4.76 16.51 18.82
N GLU A 65 -4.35 16.11 17.62
CA GLU A 65 -4.01 17.02 16.53
C GLU A 65 -5.23 17.42 15.69
N GLU A 66 -6.10 16.45 15.37
CA GLU A 66 -7.31 16.64 14.55
C GLU A 66 -8.43 15.71 15.04
N PRO A 67 -9.41 16.20 15.82
CA PRO A 67 -10.49 15.38 16.37
C PRO A 67 -11.40 14.73 15.32
N ARG A 68 -11.39 15.21 14.07
CA ARG A 68 -12.13 14.62 12.95
C ARG A 68 -11.28 13.71 12.08
N PHE A 69 -10.08 13.36 12.53
CA PHE A 69 -9.20 12.45 11.81
C PHE A 69 -9.84 11.06 11.77
N GLU A 70 -9.96 10.48 10.58
CA GLU A 70 -10.59 9.17 10.43
C GLU A 70 -9.55 8.07 10.47
N TRP A 71 -9.55 7.33 11.57
CA TRP A 71 -8.65 6.19 11.74
C TRP A 71 -8.82 5.14 10.64
N GLY A 72 -10.05 4.90 10.16
CA GLY A 72 -10.30 3.97 9.06
C GLY A 72 -9.60 4.36 7.76
N TRP A 73 -9.37 5.66 7.49
CA TRP A 73 -8.49 6.05 6.38
C TRP A 73 -7.04 5.70 6.69
N CYS A 74 -6.56 5.98 7.91
CA CYS A 74 -5.20 5.69 8.35
C CYS A 74 -4.87 4.20 8.20
N GLU A 75 -5.77 3.31 8.62
CA GLU A 75 -5.61 1.86 8.51
C GLU A 75 -5.40 1.39 7.07
N THR A 76 -5.93 2.11 6.08
CA THR A 76 -5.74 1.76 4.67
C THR A 76 -4.38 2.18 4.14
N VAL A 77 -3.72 3.19 4.73
CA VAL A 77 -2.46 3.75 4.21
C VAL A 77 -1.26 3.35 5.05
N LEU A 78 -1.43 3.18 6.34
CA LEU A 78 -0.36 2.97 7.30
C LEU A 78 0.43 1.67 7.07
N PRO A 79 -0.20 0.51 6.73
CA PRO A 79 0.54 -0.71 6.38
C PRO A 79 1.43 -0.58 5.14
N TRP A 80 1.27 0.50 4.38
CA TRP A 80 1.98 0.76 3.13
C TRP A 80 2.99 1.89 3.25
N ALA A 81 3.17 2.43 4.46
CA ALA A 81 4.33 3.24 4.77
C ALA A 81 5.53 2.29 4.97
N PRO A 82 6.63 2.45 4.25
CA PRO A 82 7.78 1.54 4.37
C PRO A 82 8.30 1.45 5.79
N GLY A 83 8.65 0.25 6.23
CA GLY A 83 9.03 -0.04 7.62
C GLY A 83 7.87 -0.15 8.58
N VAL A 84 6.64 0.20 8.21
CA VAL A 84 5.50 0.08 9.11
C VAL A 84 4.85 -1.29 8.95
N GLN A 85 4.74 -2.01 10.06
CA GLN A 85 4.16 -3.34 10.12
C GLN A 85 2.99 -3.36 11.09
N TYR A 86 1.92 -4.06 10.71
CA TYR A 86 0.79 -4.31 11.61
C TYR A 86 0.87 -5.72 12.17
N GLU A 87 0.94 -5.82 13.50
CA GLU A 87 0.90 -7.09 14.22
C GLU A 87 -0.51 -7.42 14.72
N ARG A 88 -0.80 -8.72 14.76
CA ARG A 88 -2.04 -9.24 15.33
C ARG A 88 -2.21 -8.73 16.76
N GLY A 89 -3.38 -8.16 17.07
CA GLY A 89 -3.68 -7.60 18.38
C GLY A 89 -3.68 -6.07 18.44
N GLY A 90 -3.55 -5.38 17.29
CA GLY A 90 -3.66 -3.93 17.24
C GLY A 90 -2.36 -3.22 17.61
N VAL A 91 -1.22 -3.82 17.29
CA VAL A 91 0.11 -3.26 17.58
C VAL A 91 0.79 -2.92 16.26
N TRP A 92 1.34 -1.72 16.18
CA TRP A 92 2.05 -1.23 15.01
C TRP A 92 3.54 -1.16 15.30
N LYS A 93 4.35 -1.74 14.44
CA LYS A 93 5.80 -1.73 14.56
C LYS A 93 6.46 -0.91 13.46
N PHE A 94 7.66 -0.45 13.79
CA PHE A 94 8.53 0.21 12.85
C PHE A 94 9.85 -0.56 12.73
N ASP A 95 10.13 -1.09 11.55
CA ASP A 95 11.37 -1.78 11.20
C ASP A 95 12.21 -0.91 10.25
N PRO A 96 13.33 -0.33 10.72
CA PRO A 96 14.22 0.45 9.87
C PRO A 96 14.87 -0.38 8.75
N ALA A 97 15.06 -1.69 8.96
CA ALA A 97 15.71 -2.54 7.96
C ALA A 97 14.87 -2.67 6.69
N ASP A 98 13.54 -2.60 6.80
CA ASP A 98 12.65 -2.60 5.64
C ASP A 98 12.71 -1.28 4.86
N THR A 99 12.91 -0.13 5.54
CA THR A 99 13.14 1.16 4.85
C THR A 99 14.49 1.24 4.15
N GLU A 100 15.47 0.47 4.62
CA GLU A 100 16.82 0.42 4.10
C GLU A 100 17.03 -0.75 3.14
N ARG A 101 16.03 -1.62 2.96
CA ARG A 101 16.08 -2.79 2.06
C ARG A 101 16.40 -2.32 0.66
N GLU A 102 17.34 -2.98 -0.02
CA GLU A 102 17.61 -2.68 -1.42
C GLU A 102 16.37 -3.00 -2.28
N GLN A 103 15.90 -2.02 -3.06
CA GLN A 103 14.83 -2.26 -4.02
C GLN A 103 15.43 -3.09 -5.16
N PRO A 104 14.88 -4.27 -5.47
CA PRO A 104 15.39 -5.06 -6.59
C PRO A 104 15.19 -4.29 -7.89
N THR A 105 16.16 -4.39 -8.78
CA THR A 105 15.99 -3.97 -10.17
C THR A 105 15.19 -5.02 -10.92
N ALA A 106 14.31 -4.59 -11.82
CA ALA A 106 13.64 -5.51 -12.73
C ALA A 106 14.70 -6.27 -13.55
N PRO A 107 14.71 -7.61 -13.55
CA PRO A 107 15.64 -8.38 -14.36
C PRO A 107 15.34 -8.19 -15.85
N ASP A 108 16.38 -8.18 -16.69
CA ASP A 108 16.23 -8.02 -18.15
C ASP A 108 15.53 -9.22 -18.82
N ASP A 109 15.64 -10.41 -18.21
CA ASP A 109 15.06 -11.67 -18.70
C ASP A 109 14.38 -12.39 -17.52
N VAL A 110 13.06 -12.29 -17.47
CA VAL A 110 12.21 -12.92 -16.44
C VAL A 110 11.29 -13.93 -17.10
N ASP A 111 11.05 -15.05 -16.41
CA ASP A 111 9.99 -15.98 -16.81
C ASP A 111 8.63 -15.31 -16.59
N ALA A 112 8.10 -14.72 -17.65
CA ALA A 112 6.81 -14.06 -17.65
C ALA A 112 5.70 -15.13 -17.75
N PRO A 113 4.75 -15.18 -16.80
CA PRO A 113 3.63 -16.11 -16.89
C PRO A 113 2.78 -15.81 -18.13
N SER A 114 2.19 -16.85 -18.74
CA SER A 114 1.20 -16.66 -19.83
C SER A 114 -0.05 -15.94 -19.34
N ASP A 115 -0.80 -15.34 -20.26
CA ASP A 115 -2.05 -14.65 -19.93
C ASP A 115 -3.06 -15.57 -19.21
N GLU A 116 -3.12 -16.87 -19.55
CA GLU A 116 -3.96 -17.82 -18.80
C GLU A 116 -3.46 -18.01 -17.37
N ARG A 117 -2.14 -18.12 -17.18
CA ARG A 117 -1.54 -18.28 -15.85
C ARG A 117 -1.73 -17.03 -14.98
N ILE A 118 -1.68 -15.84 -15.58
CA ILE A 118 -2.01 -14.58 -14.91
C ILE A 118 -3.48 -14.62 -14.45
N ALA A 119 -4.40 -15.02 -15.33
CA ALA A 119 -5.82 -15.11 -14.98
C ALA A 119 -6.05 -16.04 -13.78
N ASP A 120 -5.42 -17.22 -13.75
CA ASP A 120 -5.51 -18.17 -12.64
C ASP A 120 -4.97 -17.60 -11.32
N MET A 121 -3.85 -16.88 -11.36
CA MET A 121 -3.25 -16.25 -10.17
C MET A 121 -4.17 -15.19 -9.56
N VAL A 122 -4.80 -14.37 -10.41
CA VAL A 122 -5.70 -13.31 -9.94
C VAL A 122 -7.06 -13.89 -9.51
N GLU A 123 -7.54 -14.96 -10.15
CA GLU A 123 -8.80 -15.63 -9.79
C GLU A 123 -8.80 -16.15 -8.33
N ALA A 124 -7.62 -16.52 -7.81
CA ALA A 124 -7.46 -16.98 -6.43
C ALA A 124 -7.66 -15.88 -5.38
N SER A 125 -7.67 -14.61 -5.78
CA SER A 125 -7.89 -13.46 -4.89
C SER A 125 -9.36 -13.22 -4.62
N ASP A 126 -9.72 -12.90 -3.37
CA ASP A 126 -11.07 -12.51 -2.99
C ASP A 126 -11.29 -11.02 -3.26
N PHE A 127 -12.28 -10.68 -4.07
CA PHE A 127 -12.58 -9.30 -4.47
C PHE A 127 -13.92 -8.84 -3.91
N PRO A 128 -14.00 -7.65 -3.29
CA PRO A 128 -15.21 -7.19 -2.64
C PRO A 128 -16.33 -6.85 -3.64
N GLY A 129 -17.56 -7.00 -3.17
CA GLY A 129 -18.79 -6.60 -3.86
C GLY A 129 -19.63 -7.76 -4.37
N ASP A 130 -20.68 -7.43 -5.13
CA ASP A 130 -21.68 -8.38 -5.63
C ASP A 130 -21.85 -8.32 -7.16
N GLY A 131 -22.50 -9.35 -7.70
CA GLY A 131 -22.81 -9.45 -9.13
C GLY A 131 -21.56 -9.34 -10.01
N THR A 132 -21.47 -8.28 -10.80
CA THR A 132 -20.35 -8.06 -11.74
C THR A 132 -19.18 -7.28 -11.13
N THR A 133 -19.32 -6.75 -9.91
CA THR A 133 -18.32 -5.89 -9.27
C THR A 133 -17.00 -6.63 -9.00
N PRO A 134 -16.99 -7.84 -8.40
CA PRO A 134 -15.75 -8.60 -8.20
C PRO A 134 -15.00 -8.89 -9.50
N ALA A 135 -15.73 -9.26 -10.57
CA ALA A 135 -15.13 -9.54 -11.88
C ALA A 135 -14.46 -8.30 -12.49
N ARG A 136 -14.99 -7.09 -12.25
CA ARG A 136 -14.35 -5.85 -12.70
C ARG A 136 -13.05 -5.56 -11.96
N HIS A 137 -13.06 -5.72 -10.64
CA HIS A 137 -11.87 -5.55 -9.81
C HIS A 137 -10.78 -6.55 -10.21
N ARG A 138 -11.17 -7.80 -10.44
CA ARG A 138 -10.30 -8.86 -10.94
C ARG A 138 -9.67 -8.48 -12.27
N ASN A 139 -10.47 -8.06 -13.25
CA ASN A 139 -9.96 -7.65 -14.55
C ASN A 139 -8.98 -6.47 -14.42
N ALA A 140 -9.30 -5.46 -13.60
CA ALA A 140 -8.42 -4.31 -13.40
C ALA A 140 -7.06 -4.71 -12.77
N VAL A 141 -7.07 -5.60 -11.77
CA VAL A 141 -5.83 -6.13 -11.17
C VAL A 141 -5.05 -6.98 -12.16
N ARG A 142 -5.73 -7.79 -12.98
CA ARG A 142 -5.09 -8.57 -14.04
C ARG A 142 -4.36 -7.67 -15.04
N GLU A 143 -5.02 -6.62 -15.54
CA GLU A 143 -4.37 -5.68 -16.47
C GLU A 143 -3.21 -4.93 -15.82
N ALA A 144 -3.34 -4.51 -14.56
CA ALA A 144 -2.26 -3.87 -13.81
C ALA A 144 -1.05 -4.81 -13.62
N TYR A 145 -1.28 -6.09 -13.32
CA TYR A 145 -0.22 -7.09 -13.17
C TYR A 145 0.45 -7.41 -14.52
N SER A 146 -0.33 -7.60 -15.59
CA SER A 146 0.20 -7.75 -16.95
C SER A 146 1.02 -6.52 -17.40
N HIS A 147 0.61 -5.31 -17.03
CA HIS A 147 1.39 -4.10 -17.27
C HIS A 147 2.74 -4.18 -16.54
N LEU A 148 2.72 -4.49 -15.25
CA LEU A 148 3.94 -4.56 -14.45
C LEU A 148 4.92 -5.64 -14.97
N ILE A 149 4.43 -6.81 -15.37
CA ILE A 149 5.25 -7.86 -15.99
C ILE A 149 5.91 -7.36 -17.28
N ARG A 150 5.15 -6.67 -18.14
CA ARG A 150 5.65 -6.19 -19.44
C ARG A 150 6.73 -5.11 -19.30
N HIS A 151 6.58 -4.24 -18.31
CA HIS A 151 7.43 -3.06 -18.15
C HIS A 151 8.54 -3.25 -17.11
N GLY A 152 8.47 -4.29 -16.28
CA GLY A 152 9.41 -4.57 -15.21
C GLY A 152 9.21 -3.67 -13.98
N THR A 153 9.02 -2.36 -14.19
CA THR A 153 8.61 -1.41 -13.16
C THR A 153 7.39 -0.59 -13.58
N ALA A 154 6.64 -0.10 -12.59
CA ALA A 154 5.50 0.80 -12.83
C ALA A 154 5.24 1.70 -11.62
N THR A 155 4.74 2.91 -11.87
CA THR A 155 4.26 3.78 -10.79
C THR A 155 2.87 3.37 -10.33
N ARG A 156 2.46 3.82 -9.14
CA ARG A 156 1.07 3.70 -8.68
C ARG A 156 0.05 4.17 -9.73
N ASP A 157 0.36 5.28 -10.38
CA ASP A 157 -0.57 5.94 -11.29
C ASP A 157 -0.71 5.15 -12.60
N ASP A 158 0.36 4.49 -13.06
CA ASP A 158 0.32 3.55 -14.19
C ASP A 158 -0.54 2.31 -13.90
N LEU A 159 -0.56 1.86 -12.65
CA LEU A 159 -1.24 0.63 -12.25
C LEU A 159 -2.72 0.86 -11.94
N ARG A 160 -3.08 2.00 -11.35
CA ARG A 160 -4.48 2.23 -10.92
C ARG A 160 -5.43 2.61 -12.05
N GLN A 161 -4.91 3.06 -13.19
CA GLN A 161 -5.73 3.57 -14.30
C GLN A 161 -6.62 2.49 -14.95
N TYR A 162 -6.37 1.20 -14.69
CA TYR A 162 -7.07 0.09 -15.32
C TYR A 162 -8.48 -0.18 -14.76
N VAL A 163 -8.88 0.50 -13.67
CA VAL A 163 -10.21 0.30 -13.08
C VAL A 163 -11.25 1.23 -13.72
N GLU A 164 -12.30 0.63 -14.29
CA GLU A 164 -13.49 1.37 -14.70
C GLU A 164 -14.52 1.46 -13.56
N LEU A 165 -14.58 2.61 -12.89
CA LEU A 165 -15.57 2.86 -11.86
C LEU A 165 -16.81 3.55 -12.43
N ARG A 166 -17.99 3.03 -12.08
CA ARG A 166 -19.29 3.59 -12.47
C ARG A 166 -20.15 4.03 -11.27
N SER A 167 -19.64 3.84 -10.06
CA SER A 167 -20.38 4.10 -8.84
C SER A 167 -20.23 5.55 -8.42
N THR A 168 -21.34 6.19 -8.06
CA THR A 168 -21.36 7.43 -7.27
C THR A 168 -21.49 7.15 -5.78
N TYR A 169 -21.53 5.88 -5.39
CA TYR A 169 -21.72 5.42 -4.03
C TYR A 169 -20.38 5.07 -3.37
N ASP A 170 -20.22 5.57 -2.14
CA ASP A 170 -19.03 5.37 -1.31
C ASP A 170 -19.28 4.26 -0.29
N LYS A 171 -19.04 3.01 -0.70
CA LYS A 171 -19.13 1.82 0.16
C LYS A 171 -18.04 0.80 -0.19
N PRO A 172 -16.79 1.05 0.26
CA PRO A 172 -15.65 0.17 0.06
C PRO A 172 -15.90 -1.29 0.44
N GLU A 173 -16.61 -1.52 1.55
CA GLU A 173 -16.96 -2.83 2.08
C GLU A 173 -17.90 -3.63 1.16
N GLN A 174 -18.60 -2.93 0.25
CA GLN A 174 -19.45 -3.52 -0.78
C GLN A 174 -18.80 -3.43 -2.17
N GLY A 175 -17.51 -3.09 -2.25
CA GLY A 175 -16.77 -2.98 -3.52
C GLY A 175 -17.10 -1.73 -4.35
N TYR A 176 -17.76 -0.73 -3.76
CA TYR A 176 -18.13 0.52 -4.42
C TYR A 176 -17.22 1.68 -4.00
N PHE A 177 -16.59 2.32 -4.99
CA PHE A 177 -15.60 3.37 -4.79
C PHE A 177 -15.94 4.61 -5.61
N LEU A 178 -15.65 5.78 -5.07
CA LEU A 178 -15.89 7.07 -5.73
C LEU A 178 -14.88 7.39 -6.83
N ASN A 179 -13.66 6.84 -6.73
CA ASN A 179 -12.57 7.10 -7.66
C ASN A 179 -11.47 6.04 -7.54
N GLU A 180 -10.59 6.02 -8.55
CA GLU A 180 -9.48 5.08 -8.69
C GLU A 180 -8.53 5.11 -7.49
N ARG A 181 -8.38 6.27 -6.83
CA ARG A 181 -7.52 6.41 -5.63
C ARG A 181 -8.06 5.59 -4.48
N GLN A 182 -9.37 5.64 -4.29
CA GLN A 182 -10.04 4.87 -3.25
C GLN A 182 -9.99 3.38 -3.60
N TRP A 183 -10.34 3.01 -4.83
CA TRP A 183 -10.22 1.63 -5.29
C TRP A 183 -8.80 1.07 -5.09
N TRP A 184 -7.77 1.84 -5.46
CA TRP A 184 -6.37 1.45 -5.29
C TRP A 184 -6.03 1.15 -3.83
N ARG A 185 -6.44 2.02 -2.89
CA ARG A 185 -6.15 1.82 -1.46
C ARG A 185 -6.78 0.55 -0.89
N HIS A 186 -7.98 0.20 -1.32
CA HIS A 186 -8.78 -0.88 -0.73
C HIS A 186 -8.67 -2.21 -1.48
N VAL A 187 -8.38 -2.19 -2.78
CA VAL A 187 -8.45 -3.37 -3.66
C VAL A 187 -7.18 -3.51 -4.49
N GLY A 188 -6.86 -2.51 -5.32
CA GLY A 188 -5.77 -2.63 -6.29
C GLY A 188 -4.42 -2.90 -5.65
N ARG A 189 -4.05 -2.11 -4.64
CA ARG A 189 -2.78 -2.24 -3.91
C ARG A 189 -2.63 -3.56 -3.14
N PRO A 190 -3.56 -3.96 -2.26
CA PRO A 190 -3.43 -5.25 -1.55
C PRO A 190 -3.41 -6.43 -2.52
N ALA A 191 -4.34 -6.48 -3.48
CA ALA A 191 -4.40 -7.60 -4.41
C ALA A 191 -3.14 -7.71 -5.27
N LEU A 192 -2.56 -6.60 -5.74
CA LEU A 192 -1.32 -6.62 -6.52
C LEU A 192 -0.10 -7.03 -5.68
N ALA A 193 -0.02 -6.60 -4.42
CA ALA A 193 1.09 -6.96 -3.53
C ALA A 193 1.11 -8.45 -3.17
N ASP A 194 -0.05 -9.10 -3.17
CA ASP A 194 -0.18 -10.53 -2.89
C ASP A 194 0.16 -11.41 -4.12
N LEU A 195 0.35 -10.81 -5.31
CA LEU A 195 0.66 -11.56 -6.52
C LEU A 195 2.13 -12.00 -6.58
N PRO A 196 2.39 -13.23 -7.08
CA PRO A 196 3.76 -13.76 -7.17
C PRO A 196 4.70 -12.85 -7.97
N GLY A 197 5.94 -12.73 -7.53
CA GLY A 197 6.96 -11.95 -8.25
C GLY A 197 6.78 -10.43 -8.19
N VAL A 198 5.74 -9.93 -7.51
CA VAL A 198 5.57 -8.50 -7.27
C VAL A 198 6.33 -8.08 -6.01
N VAL A 199 7.12 -7.02 -6.13
CA VAL A 199 7.82 -6.39 -5.00
C VAL A 199 7.28 -4.98 -4.80
N THR A 200 6.81 -4.72 -3.57
CA THR A 200 6.30 -3.41 -3.18
C THR A 200 7.43 -2.38 -3.05
N PRO A 201 7.13 -1.09 -3.21
CA PRO A 201 8.11 -0.03 -2.99
C PRO A 201 8.59 0.01 -1.53
N ASN A 202 9.90 0.08 -1.32
CA ASN A 202 10.55 0.35 -0.03
C ASN A 202 10.62 1.85 0.33
N ALA A 203 10.17 2.73 -0.58
CA ALA A 203 10.12 4.17 -0.39
C ALA A 203 8.67 4.66 -0.60
N PRO A 204 8.20 5.63 0.19
CA PRO A 204 6.86 6.17 -0.01
C PRO A 204 6.69 6.73 -1.42
N GLY A 205 5.74 6.18 -2.19
CA GLY A 205 5.47 6.62 -3.56
C GLY A 205 6.46 6.10 -4.61
N GLY A 206 7.35 5.17 -4.24
CA GLY A 206 8.27 4.52 -5.17
C GLY A 206 7.59 3.60 -6.20
N GLU A 207 8.41 3.06 -7.09
CA GLU A 207 7.96 2.16 -8.15
C GLU A 207 7.74 0.74 -7.64
N TRP A 208 6.73 0.08 -8.23
CA TRP A 208 6.51 -1.34 -8.09
C TRP A 208 7.44 -2.08 -9.04
N THR A 209 7.87 -3.28 -8.65
CA THR A 209 8.81 -4.07 -9.45
C THR A 209 8.28 -5.49 -9.63
N PHE A 210 8.41 -6.03 -10.83
CA PHE A 210 8.28 -7.46 -11.09
C PHE A 210 9.66 -8.11 -11.18
N VAL A 211 9.86 -9.18 -10.43
CA VAL A 211 11.14 -9.91 -10.34
C VAL A 211 11.08 -11.33 -10.93
N GLY A 212 9.98 -11.69 -11.59
CA GLY A 212 9.75 -13.02 -12.13
C GLY A 212 8.94 -13.93 -11.20
N VAL A 213 8.32 -14.96 -11.78
CA VAL A 213 7.66 -16.03 -11.03
C VAL A 213 8.47 -17.32 -11.20
N GLU A 214 8.54 -18.16 -10.16
CA GLU A 214 9.11 -19.49 -10.34
C GLU A 214 8.27 -20.28 -11.37
N PRO A 215 8.90 -21.00 -12.31
CA PRO A 215 8.20 -21.94 -13.16
C PRO A 215 7.48 -22.95 -12.25
N ARG A 216 6.22 -23.29 -12.53
CA ARG A 216 5.62 -24.45 -11.86
C ARG A 216 6.51 -25.63 -12.22
N VAL A 217 7.17 -26.22 -11.23
CA VAL A 217 7.71 -27.58 -11.37
C VAL A 217 6.50 -28.43 -11.73
N ASN A 218 6.43 -28.88 -12.99
CA ASN A 218 5.37 -29.78 -13.41
C ASN A 218 5.50 -31.04 -12.53
N ALA A 219 4.61 -31.18 -11.56
CA ALA A 219 4.45 -32.40 -10.80
C ALA A 219 3.70 -33.40 -11.69
N ASP A 220 4.39 -33.90 -12.71
CA ASP A 220 4.04 -35.10 -13.46
C ASP A 220 5.36 -35.81 -13.79
N GLU A 221 5.89 -36.53 -12.79
CA GLU A 221 6.77 -37.70 -12.96
C GLU A 221 6.32 -38.82 -12.02
#